data_AF-A0A2S5KDT4-F1
#
_entry.id   AF-A0A2S5KDT4-F1
#
_cell.length_a   1.000
_cell.length_b   1.000
_cell.length_c   1.000
_cell.angle_alpha   90.00
_cell.angle_beta   90.00
_cell.angle_gamma   90.00
#
_symmetry.space_group_name_H-M   'P 1'
#
loop_
_entity.id
_entity.type
_entity.pdbx_description
1 polymer ?
#
loop_
_entity_poly.entity_id
_entity_poly.type
_entity_poly.pdbx_seq_one_letter_code
_entity_poly.pdbx_strand_id
1 'polypeptide(L)'
;MIKPLRAALLLATLAGSTPLLAQTYVYVSEAGDGTIARYSLDQHGALHLLGHTPADGKVMPLALSIDKTHLYAAIRSKPLQLASWVIDRRSGDLTQKQQVPAAASYPWIVAEPQGRFLLAASYDGNVVDVYRLTPEATLSAPPVSRYATGPAAHSAIADPAGKTVYVGNLGTDRVLQLTLSDSGTLAALGSGYVATAKNNGPRHSVMSADGRFLYNIGEMGGVITQFRREANGALVKVAESPSAVAASYHLAEGRERPPGYSDPTPRIWAADIHLTPDGRFLYVSERTSSTLSGYRVDAESGALTLAGSWPVEKQPRGFAITPDGRGLVVSGEKSAVIGSYRIDPQSGALTRTGEAPVGSDANWVTIVHY
;
A
#
# COMPACT_ATOMS: atom_id res chain seq x y z
N MET A 1 58.89 45.89 37.09
CA MET A 1 58.95 44.42 37.31
C MET A 1 57.60 43.81 36.96
N ILE A 2 57.64 43.06 35.86
CA ILE A 2 56.67 42.21 35.15
C ILE A 2 55.47 41.69 35.98
N LYS A 3 54.24 41.96 35.50
CA LYS A 3 52.99 41.26 35.86
C LYS A 3 52.80 40.05 34.93
N PRO A 4 52.32 38.88 35.38
CA PRO A 4 51.99 37.77 34.49
C PRO A 4 50.56 37.93 33.95
N LEU A 5 50.42 37.94 32.62
CA LEU A 5 49.15 37.71 31.94
C LEU A 5 48.78 36.22 32.07
N ARG A 6 47.62 35.92 32.67
CA ARG A 6 46.98 34.60 32.55
C ARG A 6 46.16 34.60 31.25
N ALA A 7 46.62 33.87 30.24
CA ALA A 7 45.83 33.55 29.06
C ALA A 7 44.81 32.46 29.44
N ALA A 8 43.52 32.81 29.46
CA ALA A 8 42.44 31.84 29.56
C ALA A 8 42.17 31.28 28.16
N LEU A 9 42.46 29.99 27.96
CA LEU A 9 42.12 29.27 26.74
C LEU A 9 40.63 28.89 26.80
N LEU A 10 39.77 29.64 26.11
CA LEU A 10 38.40 29.19 25.85
C LEU A 10 38.46 28.04 24.84
N LEU A 11 38.31 26.80 25.30
CA LEU A 11 37.91 25.70 24.42
C LEU A 11 36.44 25.88 24.07
N ALA A 12 36.17 26.43 22.88
CA ALA A 12 34.85 26.33 22.27
C ALA A 12 34.63 24.87 21.86
N THR A 13 33.79 24.15 22.60
CA THR A 13 33.25 22.86 22.17
C THR A 13 32.28 23.10 21.01
N LEU A 14 32.80 23.04 19.78
CA LEU A 14 31.97 22.82 18.60
C LEU A 14 31.35 21.44 18.75
N ALA A 15 30.13 21.38 19.30
CA ALA A 15 29.27 20.22 19.16
C ALA A 15 28.96 20.09 17.67
N GLY A 16 29.76 19.30 16.96
CA GLY A 16 29.50 18.94 15.58
C GLY A 16 28.18 18.19 15.53
N SER A 17 27.12 18.86 15.06
CA SER A 17 25.93 18.17 14.62
C SER A 17 26.33 17.30 13.43
N THR A 18 26.55 16.01 13.66
CA THR A 18 26.63 15.04 12.56
C THR A 18 25.33 15.19 11.76
N PRO A 19 25.39 15.48 10.45
CA PRO A 19 24.19 15.53 9.65
C PRO A 19 23.49 14.18 9.80
N LEU A 20 22.20 14.21 10.14
CA LEU A 20 21.37 13.01 10.15
C LEU A 20 21.40 12.51 8.70
N LEU A 21 22.09 11.40 8.43
CA LEU A 21 21.97 10.74 7.13
C LEU A 21 20.50 10.37 6.97
N ALA A 22 19.95 10.64 5.78
CA ALA A 22 18.58 10.31 5.50
C ALA A 22 18.37 8.80 5.72
N GLN A 23 17.34 8.44 6.48
CA GLN A 23 17.08 7.04 6.83
C GLN A 23 15.78 6.57 6.21
N THR A 24 15.83 5.41 5.57
CA THR A 24 14.66 4.73 5.03
C THR A 24 14.29 3.59 5.96
N TYR A 25 13.05 3.58 6.44
CA TYR A 25 12.49 2.48 7.21
C TYR A 25 11.42 1.76 6.41
N VAL A 26 11.42 0.44 6.54
CA VAL A 26 10.41 -0.45 5.96
C VAL A 26 9.64 -1.07 7.12
N TYR A 27 8.31 -1.02 7.03
CA TYR A 27 7.41 -1.72 7.95
C TYR A 27 6.67 -2.83 7.21
N VAL A 28 6.68 -4.03 7.78
CA VAL A 28 6.04 -5.20 7.19
C VAL A 28 5.07 -5.80 8.19
N SER A 29 3.83 -6.01 7.76
CA SER A 29 2.82 -6.67 8.58
C SER A 29 2.98 -8.18 8.54
N GLU A 30 3.13 -8.82 9.69
CA GLU A 30 3.32 -10.25 9.90
C GLU A 30 2.04 -10.83 10.52
N ALA A 31 1.05 -11.12 9.68
CA ALA A 31 -0.31 -11.40 10.16
C ALA A 31 -0.41 -12.70 10.97
N GLY A 32 0.48 -13.66 10.71
CA GLY A 32 0.53 -14.93 11.41
C GLY A 32 1.07 -14.78 12.84
N ASP A 33 2.01 -13.87 13.02
CA ASP A 33 2.70 -13.63 14.30
C ASP A 33 2.05 -12.49 15.10
N GLY A 34 1.25 -11.65 14.44
CA GLY A 34 0.57 -10.52 15.06
C GLY A 34 1.50 -9.35 15.36
N THR A 35 2.52 -9.18 14.53
CA THR A 35 3.58 -8.19 14.68
C THR A 35 3.74 -7.32 13.44
N ILE A 36 4.36 -6.15 13.62
CA ILE A 36 4.88 -5.30 12.55
C ILE A 36 6.40 -5.33 12.65
N ALA A 37 7.07 -5.96 11.69
CA ALA A 37 8.53 -5.91 11.58
C ALA A 37 8.99 -4.56 11.03
N ARG A 38 10.13 -4.09 11.55
CA ARG A 38 10.79 -2.87 11.09
C ARG A 38 12.19 -3.16 10.59
N TYR A 39 12.56 -2.58 9.46
CA TYR A 39 13.89 -2.69 8.86
C TYR A 39 14.44 -1.30 8.54
N SER A 40 15.76 -1.14 8.58
CA SER A 40 16.42 -0.08 7.81
C SER A 40 16.70 -0.58 6.40
N LEU A 41 16.52 0.29 5.41
CA LEU A 41 16.88 0.05 4.01
C LEU A 41 17.97 1.04 3.58
N ASP A 42 19.11 0.53 3.14
CA ASP A 42 20.20 1.38 2.65
C ASP A 42 20.07 1.70 1.14
N GLN A 43 20.95 2.58 0.65
CA GLN A 43 21.00 3.02 -0.75
C GLN A 43 21.39 1.91 -1.76
N HIS A 44 21.95 0.80 -1.28
CA HIS A 44 22.30 -0.38 -2.08
C HIS A 44 21.20 -1.43 -2.07
N GLY A 45 20.14 -1.21 -1.28
CA GLY A 45 19.04 -2.14 -1.10
C GLY A 45 19.26 -3.13 0.05
N ALA A 46 20.29 -3.01 0.87
CA ALA A 46 20.45 -3.90 2.02
C ALA A 46 19.36 -3.64 3.07
N LEU A 47 18.75 -4.72 3.55
CA LEU A 47 17.73 -4.71 4.59
C LEU A 47 18.35 -5.19 5.90
N HIS A 48 18.16 -4.43 6.98
CA HIS A 48 18.57 -4.84 8.32
C HIS A 48 17.37 -4.80 9.25
N LEU A 49 17.01 -5.95 9.82
CA LEU A 49 15.93 -6.06 10.81
C LEU A 49 16.32 -5.27 12.06
N LEU A 50 15.46 -4.34 12.46
CA LEU A 50 15.65 -3.48 13.64
C LEU A 50 14.81 -3.95 14.83
N GLY A 51 13.67 -4.60 14.59
CA GLY A 51 12.81 -5.13 15.64
C GLY A 51 11.38 -5.38 15.19
N HIS A 52 10.56 -5.80 16.15
CA HIS A 52 9.14 -6.10 15.96
C HIS A 52 8.30 -5.27 16.93
N THR A 53 7.14 -4.79 16.45
CA THR A 53 6.13 -4.14 17.28
C THR A 53 4.90 -5.06 17.38
N PRO A 54 4.48 -5.49 18.59
CA PRO A 54 3.24 -6.23 18.76
C PRO A 54 2.01 -5.40 18.34
N ALA A 55 1.06 -6.05 17.65
CA ALA A 55 -0.20 -5.44 17.23
C ALA A 55 -1.43 -6.10 17.88
N ASP A 56 -1.22 -6.99 18.86
CA ASP A 56 -2.27 -7.66 19.64
C ASP A 56 -3.33 -8.40 18.81
N GLY A 57 -2.92 -8.94 17.66
CA GLY A 57 -3.76 -9.74 16.78
C GLY A 57 -3.28 -9.76 15.34
N LYS A 58 -4.07 -10.35 14.44
CA LYS A 58 -3.77 -10.46 13.01
C LYS A 58 -3.79 -9.10 12.33
N VAL A 59 -2.67 -8.38 12.40
CA VAL A 59 -2.43 -7.13 11.69
C VAL A 59 -2.20 -7.41 10.21
N MET A 60 -2.84 -6.62 9.34
CA MET A 60 -2.69 -6.78 7.88
C MET A 60 -2.47 -5.43 7.18
N PRO A 61 -3.50 -4.66 6.78
CA PRO A 61 -3.23 -3.44 6.04
C PRO A 61 -2.59 -2.39 6.94
N LEU A 62 -1.54 -1.77 6.43
CA LEU A 62 -0.86 -0.63 7.03
C LEU A 62 -1.11 0.61 6.18
N ALA A 63 -1.31 1.75 6.81
CA ALA A 63 -1.41 3.06 6.16
C ALA A 63 -0.55 4.10 6.89
N LEU A 64 0.06 5.01 6.14
CA LEU A 64 0.79 6.14 6.72
C LEU A 64 -0.10 7.37 6.80
N SER A 65 0.16 8.24 7.78
CA SER A 65 -0.29 9.63 7.71
C SER A 65 0.39 10.35 6.55
N ILE A 66 -0.22 11.44 6.06
CA ILE A 66 0.29 12.21 4.92
C ILE A 66 1.69 12.79 5.18
N ASP A 67 1.94 13.25 6.40
CA ASP A 67 3.24 13.74 6.86
C ASP A 67 4.22 12.61 7.25
N LYS A 68 3.80 11.35 7.09
CA LYS A 68 4.56 10.13 7.39
C LYS A 68 5.07 10.07 8.83
N THR A 69 4.38 10.68 9.78
CA THR A 69 4.74 10.64 11.21
C THR A 69 3.99 9.58 11.99
N HIS A 70 2.90 9.05 11.43
CA HIS A 70 2.07 8.05 12.06
C HIS A 70 1.84 6.85 11.14
N LEU A 71 1.75 5.68 11.76
CA LEU A 71 1.34 4.43 11.13
C LEU A 71 -0.03 4.04 11.68
N TYR A 72 -0.94 3.67 10.79
CA TYR A 72 -2.24 3.09 11.11
C TYR A 72 -2.26 1.64 10.66
N ALA A 73 -2.99 0.79 11.39
CA ALA A 73 -3.17 -0.60 11.00
C ALA A 73 -4.59 -1.10 11.29
N ALA A 74 -5.05 -2.06 10.50
CA ALA A 74 -6.24 -2.85 10.84
C ALA A 74 -5.84 -4.22 11.40
N ILE A 75 -6.43 -4.56 12.54
CA ILE A 75 -6.28 -5.85 13.22
C ILE A 75 -7.55 -6.65 12.95
N ARG A 76 -7.40 -7.73 12.17
CA ARG A 76 -8.51 -8.47 11.55
C ARG A 76 -8.92 -9.73 12.32
N SER A 77 -8.21 -10.11 13.38
CA SER A 77 -8.68 -11.09 14.36
C SER A 77 -9.66 -10.45 15.32
N LYS A 78 -10.59 -11.24 15.89
CA LYS A 78 -11.50 -10.71 16.92
C LYS A 78 -10.77 -10.52 18.26
N PRO A 79 -11.07 -9.45 19.03
CA PRO A 79 -11.92 -8.31 18.65
C PRO A 79 -11.29 -7.49 17.52
N LEU A 80 -12.09 -7.08 16.53
CA LEU A 80 -11.60 -6.31 15.38
C LEU A 80 -11.23 -4.91 15.83
N GLN A 81 -10.04 -4.43 15.45
CA GLN A 81 -9.53 -3.14 15.91
C GLN A 81 -8.86 -2.33 14.79
N LEU A 82 -8.87 -1.01 14.94
CA LEU A 82 -7.95 -0.10 14.26
C LEU A 82 -6.96 0.42 15.30
N ALA A 83 -5.70 0.53 14.91
CA ALA A 83 -4.62 0.99 15.79
C ALA A 83 -3.79 2.08 15.12
N SER A 84 -3.18 2.95 15.92
CA SER A 84 -2.22 3.94 15.45
C SER A 84 -0.98 4.04 16.33
N TRP A 85 0.14 4.36 15.70
CA TRP A 85 1.45 4.57 16.33
C TRP A 85 2.09 5.85 15.82
N VAL A 86 2.89 6.51 16.66
CA VAL A 86 3.87 7.52 16.24
C VAL A 86 5.12 6.81 15.78
N ILE A 87 5.70 7.29 14.68
CA ILE A 87 6.99 6.84 14.15
C ILE A 87 8.10 7.74 14.70
N ASP A 88 9.06 7.16 15.41
CA ASP A 88 10.31 7.85 15.74
C ASP A 88 11.14 8.03 14.47
N ARG A 89 11.43 9.27 14.08
CA ARG A 89 12.14 9.54 12.81
C ARG A 89 13.61 9.10 12.82
N ARG A 90 14.21 8.90 13.99
CA ARG A 90 15.63 8.57 14.15
C ARG A 90 15.92 7.09 14.26
N SER A 91 14.99 6.30 14.81
CA SER A 91 15.12 4.84 14.96
C SER A 91 14.10 4.05 14.16
N GLY A 92 13.02 4.71 13.71
CA GLY A 92 11.84 4.10 13.11
C GLY A 92 10.93 3.40 14.13
N ASP A 93 11.22 3.45 15.43
CA ASP A 93 10.39 2.79 16.46
C ASP A 93 8.93 3.27 16.42
N LEU A 94 8.01 2.34 16.72
CA LEU A 94 6.58 2.61 16.77
C LEU A 94 6.15 2.74 18.22
N THR A 95 5.65 3.92 18.61
CA THR A 95 5.03 4.13 19.93
C THR A 95 3.52 4.16 19.79
N GLN A 96 2.82 3.20 20.39
CA GLN A 96 1.37 3.09 20.27
C GLN A 96 0.68 4.33 20.83
N LYS A 97 -0.29 4.86 20.08
CA LYS A 97 -1.09 6.02 20.45
C LYS A 97 -2.51 5.66 20.82
N GLN A 98 -3.12 4.83 19.99
CA GLN A 98 -4.53 4.52 20.12
C GLN A 98 -4.82 3.13 19.58
N GLN A 99 -5.82 2.50 20.19
CA GLN A 99 -6.50 1.34 19.65
C GLN A 99 -8.01 1.53 19.86
N VAL A 100 -8.81 1.34 18.82
CA VAL A 100 -10.26 1.51 18.85
C VAL A 100 -10.98 0.35 18.17
N PRO A 101 -12.24 0.04 18.54
CA PRO A 101 -13.02 -0.97 17.85
C PRO A 101 -13.18 -0.64 16.36
N ALA A 102 -12.89 -1.63 15.50
CA ALA A 102 -13.21 -1.58 14.09
C ALA A 102 -14.65 -2.04 13.85
N ALA A 103 -15.38 -1.35 12.97
CA ALA A 103 -16.79 -1.65 12.71
C ALA A 103 -16.97 -2.81 11.71
N ALA A 104 -15.90 -3.27 11.06
CA ALA A 104 -15.81 -4.46 10.23
C ALA A 104 -14.34 -4.94 10.10
N SER A 105 -14.11 -6.07 9.42
CA SER A 105 -12.75 -6.56 9.13
C SER A 105 -12.25 -5.92 7.83
N TYR A 106 -11.21 -5.10 7.92
CA TYR A 106 -10.73 -4.32 6.77
C TYR A 106 -9.46 -4.95 6.17
N PRO A 107 -9.50 -5.50 4.94
CA PRO A 107 -8.29 -5.85 4.19
C PRO A 107 -7.59 -4.65 3.57
N TRP A 108 -8.16 -3.44 3.67
CA TRP A 108 -7.57 -2.21 3.14
C TRP A 108 -7.94 -1.02 4.03
N ILE A 109 -6.92 -0.22 4.36
CA ILE A 109 -7.08 1.11 4.94
C ILE A 109 -6.13 2.10 4.25
N VAL A 110 -6.52 3.36 4.15
CA VAL A 110 -5.64 4.43 3.64
C VAL A 110 -6.05 5.78 4.22
N ALA A 111 -5.08 6.65 4.54
CA ALA A 111 -5.36 8.05 4.83
C ALA A 111 -5.62 8.79 3.52
N GLU A 112 -6.74 9.50 3.40
CA GLU A 112 -7.02 10.28 2.20
C GLU A 112 -6.06 11.49 2.08
N PRO A 113 -5.75 11.98 0.85
CA PRO A 113 -4.67 12.95 0.62
C PRO A 113 -4.73 14.27 1.40
N GLN A 114 -5.92 14.69 1.84
CA GLN A 114 -6.10 15.89 2.67
C GLN A 114 -5.91 15.61 4.17
N GLY A 115 -5.67 14.36 4.56
CA GLY A 115 -5.39 13.94 5.93
C GLY A 115 -6.57 14.03 6.90
N ARG A 116 -7.81 14.17 6.40
CA ARG A 116 -9.01 14.35 7.25
C ARG A 116 -9.67 13.04 7.64
N PHE A 117 -9.47 12.00 6.82
CA PHE A 117 -10.13 10.72 7.01
C PHE A 117 -9.20 9.53 6.74
N LEU A 118 -9.45 8.45 7.47
CA LEU A 118 -9.00 7.11 7.12
C LEU A 118 -10.17 6.39 6.42
N LEU A 119 -9.96 5.98 5.18
CA LEU A 119 -10.90 5.17 4.41
C LEU A 119 -10.61 3.70 4.66
N ALA A 120 -11.63 2.91 4.95
CA ALA A 120 -11.50 1.49 5.27
C ALA A 120 -12.49 0.65 4.44
N ALA A 121 -11.99 -0.18 3.53
CA ALA A 121 -12.83 -1.07 2.73
C ALA A 121 -12.93 -2.43 3.42
N SER A 122 -14.12 -3.01 3.45
CA SER A 122 -14.41 -4.29 4.09
C SER A 122 -14.96 -5.28 3.07
N TYR A 123 -14.18 -6.35 2.87
CA TYR A 123 -14.50 -7.42 1.93
C TYR A 123 -15.73 -8.20 2.41
N ASP A 124 -15.65 -8.78 3.60
CA ASP A 124 -16.72 -9.60 4.16
C ASP A 124 -17.93 -8.74 4.60
N GLY A 125 -17.67 -7.47 4.93
CA GLY A 125 -18.69 -6.53 5.40
C GLY A 125 -19.45 -5.81 4.29
N ASN A 126 -18.99 -5.88 3.03
CA ASN A 126 -19.64 -5.24 1.87
C ASN A 126 -19.83 -3.72 2.05
N VAL A 127 -18.83 -3.08 2.68
CA VAL A 127 -18.89 -1.65 3.02
C VAL A 127 -17.56 -0.95 2.79
N VAL A 128 -17.63 0.37 2.60
CA VAL A 128 -16.54 1.29 2.91
C VAL A 128 -16.95 2.14 4.10
N ASP A 129 -16.11 2.17 5.12
CA ASP A 129 -16.26 3.01 6.30
C ASP A 129 -15.28 4.18 6.24
N VAL A 130 -15.73 5.34 6.75
CA VAL A 130 -14.94 6.57 6.82
C VAL A 130 -14.74 6.91 8.29
N TYR A 131 -13.49 6.94 8.72
CA TYR A 131 -13.09 7.31 10.07
C TYR A 131 -12.47 8.70 10.04
N ARG A 132 -12.88 9.59 10.95
CA ARG A 132 -12.28 10.93 11.05
C ARG A 132 -10.91 10.83 11.70
N LEU A 133 -9.94 11.49 11.08
CA LEU A 133 -8.62 11.73 11.66
C LEU A 133 -8.65 13.04 12.45
N THR A 134 -8.11 13.02 13.65
CA THR A 134 -7.87 14.22 14.46
C THR A 134 -6.52 14.87 14.11
N PRO A 135 -6.28 16.13 14.51
CA PRO A 135 -4.95 16.75 14.37
C PRO A 135 -3.83 15.96 15.06
N GLU A 136 -4.14 15.21 16.12
CA GLU A 136 -3.22 14.33 16.83
C GLU A 136 -3.08 12.93 16.19
N ALA A 137 -3.57 12.75 14.95
CA ALA A 137 -3.51 11.51 14.19
C ALA A 137 -4.18 10.31 14.90
N THR A 138 -5.26 10.59 15.63
CA THR A 138 -6.14 9.59 16.22
C THR A 138 -7.41 9.43 15.38
N LEU A 139 -8.08 8.28 15.54
CA LEU A 139 -9.27 7.87 14.81
C LEU A 139 -10.53 8.07 15.65
N SER A 140 -11.60 8.52 15.02
CA SER A 140 -12.95 8.43 15.59
C SER A 140 -13.37 6.96 15.75
N ALA A 141 -14.24 6.66 16.71
CA ALA A 141 -14.95 5.37 16.75
C ALA A 141 -16.32 5.60 17.42
N PRO A 142 -17.46 5.24 16.79
CA PRO A 142 -17.62 4.56 15.47
C PRO A 142 -17.16 5.39 14.25
N PRO A 143 -17.16 4.82 13.02
CA PRO A 143 -16.92 5.61 11.79
C PRO A 143 -17.96 6.72 11.62
N VAL A 144 -17.56 7.83 11.00
CA VAL A 144 -18.45 8.98 10.73
C VAL A 144 -19.37 8.76 9.54
N SER A 145 -19.03 7.82 8.65
CA SER A 145 -19.88 7.40 7.55
C SER A 145 -19.62 5.95 7.18
N ARG A 146 -20.66 5.30 6.64
CA ARG A 146 -20.64 3.94 6.11
C ARG A 146 -21.39 3.93 4.78
N TYR A 147 -20.77 3.37 3.75
CA TYR A 147 -21.38 3.19 2.44
C TYR A 147 -21.48 1.70 2.11
N ALA A 148 -22.67 1.23 1.75
CA ALA A 148 -22.89 -0.13 1.29
C ALA A 148 -22.45 -0.28 -0.17
N THR A 149 -21.41 -1.07 -0.42
CA THR A 149 -20.77 -1.19 -1.74
C THR A 149 -21.38 -2.28 -2.62
N GLY A 150 -22.14 -3.19 -2.02
CA GLY A 150 -22.34 -4.51 -2.59
C GLY A 150 -21.16 -5.45 -2.29
N PRO A 151 -21.18 -6.68 -2.82
CA PRO A 151 -20.31 -7.75 -2.34
C PRO A 151 -18.82 -7.45 -2.54
N ALA A 152 -18.03 -7.72 -1.50
CA ALA A 152 -16.57 -7.85 -1.57
C ALA A 152 -15.80 -6.56 -1.97
N ALA A 153 -16.03 -5.45 -1.27
CA ALA A 153 -15.19 -4.26 -1.39
C ALA A 153 -13.78 -4.55 -0.88
N HIS A 154 -12.77 -4.37 -1.74
CA HIS A 154 -11.41 -4.80 -1.44
C HIS A 154 -10.44 -3.63 -1.23
N SER A 155 -10.67 -2.47 -1.83
CA SER A 155 -9.86 -1.27 -1.59
C SER A 155 -10.66 0.01 -1.78
N ALA A 156 -10.16 1.12 -1.23
CA ALA A 156 -10.68 2.46 -1.46
C ALA A 156 -9.54 3.48 -1.51
N ILE A 157 -9.43 4.27 -2.57
CA ILE A 157 -8.47 5.39 -2.67
C ILE A 157 -9.19 6.68 -3.00
N ALA A 158 -8.67 7.82 -2.52
CA ALA A 158 -9.19 9.14 -2.88
C ALA A 158 -8.33 9.82 -3.95
N ASP A 159 -8.94 10.72 -4.71
CA ASP A 159 -8.24 11.64 -5.59
C ASP A 159 -7.38 12.65 -4.82
N PRO A 160 -6.42 13.34 -5.47
CA PRO A 160 -5.53 14.29 -4.79
C PRO A 160 -6.28 15.40 -4.05
N ALA A 161 -7.46 15.80 -4.53
CA ALA A 161 -8.30 16.81 -3.90
C ALA A 161 -9.09 16.30 -2.68
N GLY A 162 -9.13 14.99 -2.43
CA GLY A 162 -9.92 14.37 -1.36
C GLY A 162 -11.43 14.56 -1.53
N LYS A 163 -11.92 14.63 -2.78
CA LYS A 163 -13.33 14.87 -3.13
C LYS A 163 -13.99 13.68 -3.81
N THR A 164 -13.22 12.77 -4.41
CA THR A 164 -13.74 11.56 -5.04
C THR A 164 -13.00 10.34 -4.51
N VAL A 165 -13.74 9.29 -4.15
CA VAL A 165 -13.24 8.00 -3.69
C VAL A 165 -13.57 6.93 -4.72
N TYR A 166 -12.57 6.12 -5.04
CA TYR A 166 -12.67 4.99 -5.97
C TYR A 166 -12.52 3.68 -5.21
N VAL A 167 -13.49 2.78 -5.36
CA VAL A 167 -13.56 1.52 -4.60
C VAL A 167 -13.41 0.33 -5.53
N GLY A 168 -12.35 -0.46 -5.38
CA GLY A 168 -12.24 -1.75 -6.06
C GLY A 168 -13.23 -2.74 -5.43
N ASN A 169 -14.26 -3.14 -6.17
CA ASN A 169 -15.33 -4.00 -5.68
C ASN A 169 -15.32 -5.36 -6.38
N LEU A 170 -14.64 -6.32 -5.75
CA LEU A 170 -14.30 -7.62 -6.33
C LEU A 170 -15.55 -8.40 -6.74
N GLY A 171 -16.58 -8.42 -5.89
CA GLY A 171 -17.77 -9.26 -6.10
C GLY A 171 -18.71 -8.78 -7.19
N THR A 172 -18.41 -7.66 -7.87
CA THR A 172 -19.33 -7.05 -8.86
C THR A 172 -18.69 -6.66 -10.18
N ASP A 173 -17.38 -6.88 -10.37
CA ASP A 173 -16.62 -6.39 -11.53
C ASP A 173 -16.76 -4.88 -11.77
N ARG A 174 -16.72 -4.11 -10.68
CA ARG A 174 -16.89 -2.66 -10.71
C ARG A 174 -15.80 -1.94 -9.92
N VAL A 175 -15.41 -0.79 -10.43
CA VAL A 175 -14.81 0.28 -9.63
C VAL A 175 -15.91 1.27 -9.30
N LEU A 176 -16.29 1.38 -8.02
CA LEU A 176 -17.26 2.38 -7.58
C LEU A 176 -16.63 3.77 -7.59
N GLN A 177 -17.44 4.79 -7.82
CA GLN A 177 -17.04 6.21 -7.82
C GLN A 177 -17.95 6.97 -6.89
N LEU A 178 -17.39 7.51 -5.82
CA LEU A 178 -18.13 8.14 -4.74
C LEU A 178 -17.63 9.56 -4.52
N THR A 179 -18.51 10.51 -4.25
CA THR A 179 -18.13 11.81 -3.71
C THR A 179 -17.83 11.69 -2.22
N LEU A 180 -16.88 12.48 -1.72
CA LEU A 180 -16.54 12.59 -0.31
C LEU A 180 -16.80 14.02 0.18
N SER A 181 -17.78 14.17 1.07
CA SER A 181 -18.09 15.47 1.67
C SER A 181 -17.09 15.86 2.77
N ASP A 182 -17.15 17.11 3.22
CA ASP A 182 -16.31 17.57 4.34
C ASP A 182 -16.73 17.00 5.70
N SER A 183 -17.95 16.48 5.81
CA SER A 183 -18.39 15.68 6.96
C SER A 183 -17.89 14.24 6.93
N GLY A 184 -17.36 13.77 5.80
CA GLY A 184 -16.92 12.39 5.59
C GLY A 184 -17.98 11.50 4.95
N THR A 185 -19.11 12.07 4.51
CA THR A 185 -20.20 11.31 3.89
C THR A 185 -19.84 10.90 2.48
N LEU A 186 -20.06 9.62 2.17
CA LEU A 186 -19.92 9.07 0.82
C LEU A 186 -21.26 9.03 0.09
N ALA A 187 -21.28 9.45 -1.17
CA ALA A 187 -22.44 9.32 -2.05
C ALA A 187 -22.02 8.92 -3.47
N ALA A 188 -22.89 8.31 -4.25
CA ALA A 188 -22.56 7.92 -5.62
C ALA A 188 -22.23 9.15 -6.49
N LEU A 189 -21.14 9.07 -7.26
CA LEU A 189 -20.83 10.01 -8.33
C LEU A 189 -21.40 9.49 -9.66
N GLY A 190 -22.30 10.24 -10.29
CA GLY A 190 -22.94 9.83 -11.54
C GLY A 190 -23.72 8.51 -11.39
N SER A 191 -23.41 7.52 -12.22
CA SER A 191 -23.97 6.15 -12.11
C SER A 191 -23.48 5.37 -10.88
N GLY A 192 -22.49 5.90 -10.15
CA GLY A 192 -21.90 5.30 -8.95
C GLY A 192 -20.79 4.29 -9.22
N TYR A 193 -20.56 3.89 -10.48
CA TYR A 193 -19.51 2.95 -10.83
C TYR A 193 -19.17 2.94 -12.33
N VAL A 194 -18.02 2.34 -12.64
CA VAL A 194 -17.67 1.89 -14.00
C VAL A 194 -17.29 0.42 -13.96
N ALA A 195 -17.74 -0.34 -14.96
CA ALA A 195 -17.46 -1.76 -15.08
C ALA A 195 -16.02 -2.02 -15.53
N THR A 196 -15.41 -3.07 -14.99
CA THR A 196 -14.14 -3.63 -15.48
C THR A 196 -14.39 -4.79 -16.43
N ALA A 197 -13.32 -5.48 -16.84
CA ALA A 197 -13.44 -6.78 -17.50
C ALA A 197 -14.32 -7.73 -16.65
N LYS A 198 -15.09 -8.56 -17.33
CA LYS A 198 -15.96 -9.56 -16.72
C LYS A 198 -15.12 -10.59 -15.95
N ASN A 199 -15.58 -10.99 -14.77
CA ASN A 199 -14.92 -11.89 -13.83
C ASN A 199 -13.50 -11.45 -13.44
N ASN A 200 -13.19 -10.15 -13.57
CA ASN A 200 -11.86 -9.65 -13.27
C ASN A 200 -11.62 -9.53 -11.76
N GLY A 201 -12.67 -9.21 -10.99
CA GLY A 201 -12.60 -9.02 -9.56
C GLY A 201 -11.75 -7.83 -9.11
N PRO A 202 -12.16 -6.58 -9.37
CA PRO A 202 -11.42 -5.37 -9.01
C PRO A 202 -10.92 -5.37 -7.58
N ARG A 203 -9.59 -5.29 -7.41
CA ARG A 203 -8.91 -5.42 -6.13
C ARG A 203 -8.32 -4.08 -5.72
N HIS A 204 -7.04 -3.84 -5.98
CA HIS A 204 -6.32 -2.62 -5.60
C HIS A 204 -6.27 -1.64 -6.77
N SER A 205 -6.18 -0.34 -6.43
CA SER A 205 -6.04 0.74 -7.41
C SER A 205 -4.83 1.61 -7.08
N VAL A 206 -4.19 2.15 -8.11
CA VAL A 206 -3.19 3.21 -8.00
C VAL A 206 -3.56 4.36 -8.94
N MET A 207 -3.23 5.59 -8.54
CA MET A 207 -3.49 6.80 -9.32
C MET A 207 -2.18 7.44 -9.77
N SER A 208 -2.15 8.01 -10.97
CA SER A 208 -1.02 8.83 -11.41
C SER A 208 -0.89 10.08 -10.52
N ALA A 209 0.34 10.57 -10.34
CA ALA A 209 0.61 11.71 -9.45
C ALA A 209 -0.13 13.00 -9.86
N ASP A 210 -0.39 13.17 -11.15
CA ASP A 210 -1.18 14.27 -11.72
C ASP A 210 -2.71 14.04 -11.64
N GLY A 211 -3.15 12.89 -11.12
CA GLY A 211 -4.55 12.51 -10.98
C GLY A 211 -5.27 12.25 -12.30
N ARG A 212 -4.59 12.17 -13.45
CA ARG A 212 -5.23 11.96 -14.75
C ARG A 212 -5.64 10.52 -15.01
N PHE A 213 -4.92 9.55 -14.47
CA PHE A 213 -5.15 8.14 -14.69
C PHE A 213 -5.30 7.36 -13.39
N LEU A 214 -6.17 6.36 -13.43
CA LEU A 214 -6.30 5.35 -12.37
C LEU A 214 -6.18 3.97 -13.00
N TYR A 215 -5.40 3.11 -12.37
CA TYR A 215 -5.22 1.71 -12.77
C TYR A 215 -5.75 0.82 -11.67
N ASN A 216 -6.64 -0.11 -12.01
CA ASN A 216 -7.15 -1.11 -11.07
C ASN A 216 -6.73 -2.50 -11.52
N ILE A 217 -6.14 -3.29 -10.62
CA ILE A 217 -5.86 -4.70 -10.86
C ILE A 217 -7.04 -5.56 -10.40
N GLY A 218 -7.51 -6.46 -11.25
CA GLY A 218 -8.45 -7.50 -10.86
C GLY A 218 -7.76 -8.74 -10.28
N GLU A 219 -8.20 -9.19 -9.10
CA GLU A 219 -7.66 -10.38 -8.41
C GLU A 219 -7.84 -11.67 -9.21
N MET A 220 -8.98 -11.80 -9.88
CA MET A 220 -9.43 -13.04 -10.49
C MET A 220 -9.05 -13.14 -11.97
N GLY A 221 -9.21 -12.06 -12.72
CA GLY A 221 -8.83 -12.01 -14.13
C GLY A 221 -7.36 -11.63 -14.35
N GLY A 222 -6.73 -10.99 -13.36
CA GLY A 222 -5.38 -10.45 -13.50
C GLY A 222 -5.29 -9.36 -14.56
N VAL A 223 -6.43 -8.78 -14.96
CA VAL A 223 -6.51 -7.69 -15.94
C VAL A 223 -6.35 -6.37 -15.20
N ILE A 224 -5.43 -5.54 -15.69
CA ILE A 224 -5.34 -4.14 -15.27
C ILE A 224 -6.32 -3.35 -16.11
N THR A 225 -7.31 -2.73 -15.48
CA THR A 225 -8.21 -1.77 -16.14
C THR A 225 -7.67 -0.35 -15.96
N GLN A 226 -7.37 0.32 -17.07
CA GLN A 226 -6.97 1.71 -17.10
C GLN A 226 -8.20 2.61 -17.24
N PHE A 227 -8.21 3.66 -16.44
CA PHE A 227 -9.21 4.71 -16.47
C PHE A 227 -8.57 6.08 -16.65
N ARG A 228 -9.21 6.95 -17.43
CA ARG A 228 -8.96 8.39 -17.44
C ARG A 228 -9.95 9.06 -16.49
N ARG A 229 -9.45 9.93 -15.62
CA ARG A 229 -10.27 10.71 -14.69
C ARG A 229 -10.67 12.03 -15.34
N GLU A 230 -11.97 12.28 -15.38
CA GLU A 230 -12.54 13.55 -15.83
C GLU A 230 -12.37 14.64 -14.76
N ALA A 231 -12.53 15.90 -15.16
CA ALA A 231 -12.41 17.04 -14.25
C ALA A 231 -13.38 16.96 -13.05
N ASN A 232 -14.57 16.38 -13.25
CA ASN A 232 -15.57 16.16 -12.19
C ASN A 232 -15.31 14.92 -11.33
N GLY A 233 -14.20 14.20 -11.56
CA GLY A 233 -13.83 12.98 -10.84
C GLY A 233 -14.42 11.69 -11.43
N ALA A 234 -15.32 11.75 -12.41
CA ALA A 234 -15.83 10.54 -13.05
C ALA A 234 -14.70 9.83 -13.80
N LEU A 235 -14.70 8.50 -13.80
CA LEU A 235 -13.77 7.72 -14.61
C LEU A 235 -14.39 7.34 -15.96
N VAL A 236 -13.55 7.34 -17.00
CA VAL A 236 -13.82 6.74 -18.29
C VAL A 236 -12.85 5.58 -18.48
N LYS A 237 -13.35 4.38 -18.74
CA LYS A 237 -12.51 3.22 -19.06
C LYS A 237 -11.81 3.47 -20.42
N VAL A 238 -10.49 3.34 -20.44
CA VAL A 238 -9.67 3.62 -21.63
C VAL A 238 -9.11 2.34 -22.25
N ALA A 239 -8.54 1.47 -21.42
CA ALA A 239 -7.88 0.26 -21.89
C ALA A 239 -7.93 -0.85 -20.83
N GLU A 240 -7.66 -2.06 -21.27
CA GLU A 240 -7.49 -3.24 -20.42
C GLU A 240 -6.20 -3.96 -20.85
N SER A 241 -5.36 -4.31 -19.87
CA SER A 241 -4.14 -5.08 -20.08
C SER A 241 -4.30 -6.45 -19.41
N PRO A 242 -4.36 -7.56 -20.17
CA PRO A 242 -4.48 -8.90 -19.60
C PRO A 242 -3.32 -9.29 -18.69
N SER A 243 -3.51 -10.35 -17.91
CA SER A 243 -2.45 -10.92 -17.08
C SER A 243 -1.22 -11.28 -17.92
N ALA A 244 -0.06 -10.74 -17.55
CA ALA A 244 1.20 -10.99 -18.24
C ALA A 244 1.72 -12.44 -18.06
N VAL A 245 1.24 -13.14 -17.02
CA VAL A 245 1.81 -14.43 -16.59
C VAL A 245 0.83 -15.59 -16.71
N ALA A 246 -0.46 -15.35 -16.94
CA ALA A 246 -1.46 -16.42 -16.95
C ALA A 246 -1.15 -17.50 -18.01
N ALA A 247 -0.77 -17.10 -19.22
CA ALA A 247 -0.45 -18.05 -20.29
C ALA A 247 0.84 -18.84 -20.02
N SER A 248 1.91 -18.17 -19.58
CA SER A 248 3.23 -18.78 -19.35
C SER A 248 3.25 -19.71 -18.13
N TYR A 249 2.40 -19.46 -17.14
CA TYR A 249 2.26 -20.31 -15.95
C TYR A 249 1.03 -21.22 -15.99
N HIS A 250 0.31 -21.28 -17.13
CA HIS A 250 -0.90 -22.09 -17.32
C HIS A 250 -1.96 -21.87 -16.22
N LEU A 251 -2.15 -20.63 -15.81
CA LEU A 251 -3.10 -20.27 -14.75
C LEU A 251 -4.52 -20.29 -15.30
N ALA A 252 -5.41 -21.03 -14.63
CA ALA A 252 -6.83 -20.93 -14.89
C ALA A 252 -7.40 -19.61 -14.35
N GLU A 253 -8.58 -19.23 -14.85
CA GLU A 253 -9.31 -18.04 -14.36
C GLU A 253 -9.46 -18.08 -12.83
N GLY A 254 -9.23 -16.95 -12.19
CA GLY A 254 -9.43 -16.82 -10.75
C GLY A 254 -10.90 -16.93 -10.35
N ARG A 255 -11.12 -17.09 -9.06
CA ARG A 255 -12.45 -17.12 -8.46
C ARG A 255 -12.37 -16.64 -7.02
N GLU A 256 -13.49 -16.19 -6.49
CA GLU A 256 -13.63 -15.81 -5.10
C GLU A 256 -13.26 -16.99 -4.18
N ARG A 257 -12.54 -16.69 -3.09
CA ARG A 257 -11.99 -17.68 -2.16
C ARG A 257 -12.60 -17.48 -0.77
N PRO A 258 -13.81 -18.01 -0.50
CA PRO A 258 -14.46 -17.87 0.80
C PRO A 258 -13.72 -18.69 1.88
N PRO A 259 -14.06 -18.51 3.17
CA PRO A 259 -13.53 -19.35 4.25
C PRO A 259 -13.70 -20.85 3.96
N GLY A 260 -12.62 -21.62 4.12
CA GLY A 260 -12.59 -23.05 3.82
C GLY A 260 -12.36 -23.40 2.33
N TYR A 261 -12.12 -22.40 1.47
CA TYR A 261 -11.76 -22.63 0.07
C TYR A 261 -10.56 -23.56 -0.06
N SER A 262 -10.74 -24.63 -0.85
CA SER A 262 -9.71 -25.59 -1.21
C SER A 262 -9.83 -25.90 -2.70
N ASP A 263 -8.84 -25.48 -3.46
CA ASP A 263 -8.75 -25.72 -4.90
C ASP A 263 -7.28 -25.92 -5.25
N PRO A 264 -6.87 -27.13 -5.71
CA PRO A 264 -5.50 -27.37 -6.10
C PRO A 264 -5.16 -26.78 -7.48
N THR A 265 -6.14 -26.27 -8.23
CA THR A 265 -5.89 -25.69 -9.56
C THR A 265 -5.05 -24.43 -9.42
N PRO A 266 -3.91 -24.30 -10.14
CA PRO A 266 -3.21 -23.02 -10.23
C PRO A 266 -4.09 -22.02 -10.95
N ARG A 267 -4.49 -20.97 -10.23
CA ARG A 267 -5.40 -19.93 -10.72
C ARG A 267 -4.78 -18.57 -10.61
N ILE A 268 -5.18 -17.66 -11.49
CA ILE A 268 -4.83 -16.24 -11.35
C ILE A 268 -5.23 -15.77 -9.95
N TRP A 269 -4.28 -15.10 -9.30
CA TRP A 269 -4.46 -14.54 -7.98
C TRP A 269 -3.65 -13.26 -7.82
N ALA A 270 -3.91 -12.30 -8.71
CA ALA A 270 -3.26 -11.00 -8.66
C ALA A 270 -3.56 -10.29 -7.33
N ALA A 271 -2.63 -9.49 -6.83
CA ALA A 271 -2.77 -8.82 -5.55
C ALA A 271 -2.55 -7.32 -5.67
N ASP A 272 -1.30 -6.87 -5.56
CA ASP A 272 -1.01 -5.47 -5.31
C ASP A 272 -0.60 -4.73 -6.58
N ILE A 273 -0.74 -3.41 -6.59
CA ILE A 273 -0.41 -2.56 -7.74
C ILE A 273 0.20 -1.24 -7.25
N HIS A 274 1.35 -0.87 -7.80
CA HIS A 274 2.05 0.37 -7.45
C HIS A 274 2.65 1.04 -8.68
N LEU A 275 2.71 2.37 -8.63
CA LEU A 275 3.30 3.21 -9.67
C LEU A 275 4.56 3.89 -9.10
N THR A 276 5.63 3.98 -9.88
CA THR A 276 6.81 4.74 -9.47
C THR A 276 6.46 6.22 -9.30
N PRO A 277 7.13 6.96 -8.40
CA PRO A 277 6.84 8.37 -8.15
C PRO A 277 6.95 9.26 -9.39
N ASP A 278 7.84 8.91 -10.33
CA ASP A 278 7.99 9.59 -11.62
C ASP A 278 6.94 9.20 -12.67
N GLY A 279 6.05 8.26 -12.33
CA GLY A 279 4.98 7.78 -13.18
C GLY A 279 5.42 6.90 -14.35
N ARG A 280 6.70 6.53 -14.46
CA ARG A 280 7.24 5.82 -15.63
C ARG A 280 6.99 4.32 -15.62
N PHE A 281 6.84 3.73 -14.45
CA PHE A 281 6.66 2.29 -14.29
C PHE A 281 5.53 1.92 -13.34
N LEU A 282 4.77 0.91 -13.72
CA LEU A 282 3.73 0.30 -12.91
C LEU A 282 4.06 -1.16 -12.67
N TYR A 283 3.93 -1.64 -11.44
CA TYR A 283 4.18 -3.03 -11.08
C TYR A 283 2.93 -3.67 -10.49
N VAL A 284 2.78 -4.97 -10.71
CA VAL A 284 1.66 -5.77 -10.19
C VAL A 284 2.17 -7.10 -9.66
N SER A 285 1.70 -7.53 -8.50
CA SER A 285 2.06 -8.84 -7.94
C SER A 285 1.05 -9.93 -8.28
N GLU A 286 1.53 -11.15 -8.51
CA GLU A 286 0.69 -12.34 -8.77
C GLU A 286 1.08 -13.48 -7.82
N ARG A 287 0.14 -13.89 -6.96
CA ARG A 287 0.39 -14.77 -5.83
C ARG A 287 0.68 -16.22 -6.25
N THR A 288 0.02 -16.72 -7.29
CA THR A 288 0.14 -18.14 -7.66
C THR A 288 1.47 -18.45 -8.34
N SER A 289 1.89 -17.63 -9.29
CA SER A 289 3.17 -17.71 -10.01
C SER A 289 4.35 -17.16 -9.20
N SER A 290 4.07 -16.42 -8.10
CA SER A 290 5.09 -15.73 -7.31
C SER A 290 5.95 -14.79 -8.16
N THR A 291 5.28 -13.90 -8.88
CA THR A 291 5.92 -12.94 -9.78
C THR A 291 5.47 -11.50 -9.51
N LEU A 292 6.34 -10.56 -9.88
CA LEU A 292 5.98 -9.17 -10.15
C LEU A 292 6.06 -8.92 -11.66
N SER A 293 5.01 -8.37 -12.26
CA SER A 293 5.01 -7.92 -13.66
C SER A 293 5.12 -6.40 -13.69
N GLY A 294 6.04 -5.87 -14.49
CA GLY A 294 6.29 -4.44 -14.65
C GLY A 294 5.88 -3.95 -16.03
N TYR A 295 5.34 -2.73 -16.08
CA TYR A 295 4.85 -2.07 -17.28
C TYR A 295 5.47 -0.69 -17.36
N ARG A 296 5.85 -0.28 -18.57
CA ARG A 296 6.08 1.12 -18.89
C ARG A 296 4.75 1.83 -19.01
N VAL A 297 4.70 3.04 -18.50
CA VAL A 297 3.52 3.90 -18.62
C VAL A 297 3.84 5.02 -19.60
N ASP A 298 3.03 5.15 -20.64
CA ASP A 298 3.10 6.30 -21.53
C ASP A 298 2.65 7.57 -20.80
N ALA A 299 3.48 8.61 -20.80
CA ALA A 299 3.23 9.80 -19.99
C ALA A 299 2.01 10.60 -20.44
N GLU A 300 1.67 10.56 -21.74
CA GLU A 300 0.55 11.34 -22.28
C GLU A 300 -0.77 10.58 -22.11
N SER A 301 -0.82 9.34 -22.61
CA SER A 301 -2.02 8.51 -22.68
C SER A 301 -2.24 7.59 -21.48
N GLY A 302 -1.22 7.37 -20.65
CA GLY A 302 -1.25 6.38 -19.57
C GLY A 302 -1.21 4.93 -20.04
N ALA A 303 -1.03 4.67 -21.34
CA ALA A 303 -1.04 3.32 -21.88
C ALA A 303 0.08 2.47 -21.28
N LEU A 304 -0.22 1.20 -21.01
CA LEU A 304 0.72 0.25 -20.41
C LEU A 304 1.38 -0.62 -21.49
N THR A 305 2.70 -0.71 -21.45
CA THR A 305 3.49 -1.65 -22.26
C THR A 305 4.27 -2.58 -21.34
N LEU A 306 4.09 -3.90 -21.46
CA LEU A 306 4.80 -4.87 -20.64
C LEU A 306 6.32 -4.70 -20.79
N ALA A 307 7.01 -4.49 -19.66
CA ALA A 307 8.47 -4.43 -19.58
C ALA A 307 9.07 -5.80 -19.24
N GLY A 308 8.38 -6.60 -18.41
CA GLY A 308 8.79 -7.94 -18.06
C GLY A 308 8.03 -8.48 -16.84
N SER A 309 8.33 -9.74 -16.49
CA SER A 309 7.84 -10.40 -15.29
C SER A 309 8.99 -11.12 -14.61
N TRP A 310 9.15 -10.93 -13.30
CA TRP A 310 10.28 -11.43 -12.53
C TRP A 310 9.80 -12.31 -11.37
N PRO A 311 10.42 -13.48 -11.13
CA PRO A 311 10.19 -14.25 -9.91
C PRO A 311 10.57 -13.43 -8.68
N VAL A 312 9.77 -13.55 -7.62
CA VAL A 312 9.96 -12.89 -6.34
C VAL A 312 9.62 -13.84 -5.18
N GLU A 313 9.53 -13.30 -3.98
CA GLU A 313 9.12 -13.98 -2.75
C GLU A 313 7.82 -14.77 -2.95
N LYS A 314 7.75 -15.95 -2.34
CA LYS A 314 6.64 -16.89 -2.54
C LYS A 314 5.30 -16.28 -2.08
N GLN A 315 4.31 -16.29 -2.98
CA GLN A 315 2.97 -15.75 -2.76
C GLN A 315 2.98 -14.24 -2.42
N PRO A 316 3.47 -13.36 -3.33
CA PRO A 316 3.68 -11.94 -3.08
C PRO A 316 2.37 -11.17 -2.98
N ARG A 317 1.91 -10.91 -1.75
CA ARG A 317 0.65 -10.19 -1.51
C ARG A 317 0.81 -8.69 -1.39
N GLY A 318 1.94 -8.23 -0.87
CA GLY A 318 2.20 -6.82 -0.64
C GLY A 318 3.62 -6.46 -1.07
N PHE A 319 3.76 -5.28 -1.65
CA PHE A 319 5.07 -4.69 -1.92
C PHE A 319 4.97 -3.17 -1.85
N ALA A 320 6.10 -2.48 -1.80
CA ALA A 320 6.13 -1.02 -1.85
C ALA A 320 7.35 -0.55 -2.61
N ILE A 321 7.18 0.53 -3.39
CA ILE A 321 8.26 1.20 -4.12
C ILE A 321 8.90 2.23 -3.19
N THR A 322 10.23 2.35 -3.22
CA THR A 322 10.96 3.35 -2.44
C THR A 322 10.54 4.77 -2.86
N PRO A 323 10.56 5.77 -1.95
CA PRO A 323 10.12 7.13 -2.28
C PRO A 323 10.90 7.82 -3.41
N ASP A 324 12.14 7.37 -3.67
CA ASP A 324 12.97 7.86 -4.78
C ASP A 324 12.71 7.12 -6.11
N GLY A 325 11.85 6.09 -6.11
CA GLY A 325 11.50 5.27 -7.27
C GLY A 325 12.60 4.32 -7.75
N ARG A 326 13.71 4.20 -7.03
CA ARG A 326 14.89 3.43 -7.48
C ARG A 326 14.87 1.96 -7.07
N GLY A 327 14.00 1.59 -6.15
CA GLY A 327 13.84 0.21 -5.73
C GLY A 327 12.44 -0.09 -5.21
N LEU A 328 12.24 -1.35 -4.82
CA LEU A 328 11.04 -1.81 -4.16
C LEU A 328 11.36 -2.92 -3.17
N VAL A 329 10.46 -3.14 -2.22
CA VAL A 329 10.51 -4.24 -1.24
C VAL A 329 9.26 -5.09 -1.38
N VAL A 330 9.43 -6.40 -1.45
CA VAL A 330 8.34 -7.38 -1.64
C VAL A 330 8.25 -8.29 -0.41
N SER A 331 7.03 -8.51 0.07
CA SER A 331 6.71 -9.56 1.04
C SER A 331 5.86 -10.65 0.40
N GLY A 332 6.03 -11.89 0.89
CA GLY A 332 5.26 -13.04 0.43
C GLY A 332 4.66 -13.82 1.60
N GLU A 333 3.36 -14.14 1.52
CA GLU A 333 2.59 -14.81 2.58
C GLU A 333 3.19 -16.18 2.97
N LYS A 334 3.96 -16.79 2.05
CA LYS A 334 4.62 -18.09 2.25
C LYS A 334 6.14 -18.01 2.17
N SER A 335 6.70 -16.81 2.26
CA SER A 335 8.14 -16.59 2.27
C SER A 335 8.65 -16.48 3.70
N ALA A 336 9.86 -16.97 3.96
CA ALA A 336 10.57 -16.77 5.23
C ALA A 336 11.41 -15.47 5.23
N VAL A 337 11.44 -14.77 4.10
CA VAL A 337 12.18 -13.51 3.90
C VAL A 337 11.34 -12.49 3.15
N ILE A 338 11.64 -11.21 3.37
CA ILE A 338 11.34 -10.14 2.43
C ILE A 338 12.54 -9.91 1.50
N GLY A 339 12.28 -9.47 0.27
CA GLY A 339 13.32 -9.12 -0.70
C GLY A 339 13.30 -7.65 -1.06
N SER A 340 14.48 -7.09 -1.28
CA SER A 340 14.65 -5.78 -1.91
C SER A 340 15.14 -5.93 -3.34
N TYR A 341 14.67 -5.04 -4.20
CA TYR A 341 14.98 -5.05 -5.62
C TYR A 341 15.29 -3.63 -6.08
N ARG A 342 16.34 -3.48 -6.89
CA ARG A 342 16.61 -2.27 -7.66
C ARG A 342 15.76 -2.26 -8.93
N ILE A 343 15.21 -1.11 -9.24
CA ILE A 343 14.51 -0.83 -10.50
C ILE A 343 15.51 -0.23 -11.47
N ASP A 344 15.69 -0.87 -12.63
CA ASP A 344 16.48 -0.29 -13.71
C ASP A 344 15.76 0.95 -14.26
N PRO A 345 16.36 2.15 -14.22
CA PRO A 345 15.68 3.40 -14.52
C PRO A 345 15.32 3.54 -16.01
N GLN A 346 15.92 2.74 -16.87
CA GLN A 346 15.62 2.75 -18.29
C GLN A 346 14.58 1.71 -18.63
N SER A 347 14.74 0.46 -18.21
CA SER A 347 13.92 -0.70 -18.58
C SER A 347 12.74 -0.98 -17.65
N GLY A 348 12.82 -0.60 -16.38
CA GLY A 348 11.91 -1.05 -15.33
C GLY A 348 12.20 -2.48 -14.86
N ALA A 349 13.33 -3.06 -15.27
CA ALA A 349 13.70 -4.40 -14.85
C ALA A 349 14.06 -4.44 -13.37
N LEU A 350 13.63 -5.52 -12.70
CA LEU A 350 13.94 -5.76 -11.29
C LEU A 350 15.22 -6.58 -11.16
N THR A 351 16.15 -6.10 -10.32
CA THR A 351 17.33 -6.86 -9.90
C THR A 351 17.32 -6.98 -8.39
N ARG A 352 17.32 -8.20 -7.87
CA ARG A 352 17.38 -8.44 -6.42
C ARG A 352 18.68 -7.89 -5.84
N THR A 353 18.57 -7.16 -4.73
CA THR A 353 19.70 -6.48 -4.07
C THR A 353 19.97 -6.98 -2.66
N GLY A 354 18.95 -7.51 -1.98
CA GLY A 354 19.08 -7.97 -0.61
C GLY A 354 17.83 -8.71 -0.15
N GLU A 355 17.93 -9.26 1.06
CA GLU A 355 16.84 -9.92 1.75
C GLU A 355 17.02 -9.78 3.27
N ALA A 356 15.94 -9.94 4.01
CA ALA A 356 15.96 -10.03 5.46
C ALA A 356 14.91 -11.03 5.95
N PRO A 357 15.14 -11.72 7.09
CA PRO A 357 14.15 -12.63 7.67
C PRO A 357 12.88 -11.87 8.01
N VAL A 358 11.74 -12.53 7.86
CA VAL A 358 10.42 -12.00 8.22
C VAL A 358 9.59 -13.08 8.93
N GLY A 359 8.66 -12.65 9.76
CA GLY A 359 7.67 -13.48 10.43
C GLY A 359 6.61 -14.07 9.49
N SER A 360 5.75 -14.88 10.07
CA SER A 360 4.76 -15.70 9.36
C SER A 360 3.64 -14.86 8.73
N ASP A 361 3.21 -15.27 7.52
CA ASP A 361 2.11 -14.64 6.78
C ASP A 361 2.32 -13.13 6.58
N ALA A 362 3.54 -12.78 6.17
CA ALA A 362 3.93 -11.41 5.83
C ALA A 362 3.21 -10.93 4.56
N ASN A 363 2.42 -9.86 4.65
CA ASN A 363 1.46 -9.56 3.58
C ASN A 363 1.19 -8.09 3.27
N TRP A 364 1.87 -7.16 3.95
CA TRP A 364 1.81 -5.74 3.65
C TRP A 364 3.17 -5.09 3.84
N VAL A 365 3.51 -4.12 3.01
CA VAL A 365 4.77 -3.37 3.09
C VAL A 365 4.45 -1.88 3.02
N THR A 366 5.07 -1.08 3.88
CA THR A 366 5.09 0.38 3.74
C THR A 366 6.47 0.93 4.02
N ILE A 367 6.81 2.08 3.42
CA ILE A 367 8.16 2.65 3.44
C ILE A 367 8.07 4.13 3.80
N VAL A 368 8.90 4.55 4.75
CA VAL A 368 9.12 5.97 5.09
C VAL A 368 10.58 6.33 4.85
N HIS A 369 10.82 7.60 4.52
CA HIS A 369 12.15 8.17 4.34
C HIS A 369 12.17 9.53 5.04
N TYR A 370 13.17 9.75 5.90
CA TYR A 370 13.35 10.97 6.70
C TYR A 370 14.65 11.66 6.42
#